data_AF-A0A934KEQ9-F1
#
_entry.id   AF-A0A934KEQ9-F1
#
_cell.length_a   1.000
_cell.length_b   1.000
_cell.length_c   1.000
_cell.angle_alpha   90.00
_cell.angle_beta   90.00
_cell.angle_gamma   90.00
#
_symmetry.space_group_name_H-M   'P 1'
#
loop_
_entity.id
_entity.type
_entity.pdbx_description
1 polymer ?
#
loop_
_entity_poly.entity_id
_entity_poly.type
_entity_poly.pdbx_seq_one_letter_code
_entity_poly.pdbx_strand_id
1 'polypeptide(L)'
;MPDAFEALSAPITPVDPDPAFAAALRAQIDRQLHQGGTSMSAAQIVLDPPSAATPVVVPYLIVRDARRAIDWYTEALGARLRGAPMVMPEGRIGHAELDLGGGVVYLADESPVSGVAAPRPGEPAAVSLTARVADVDAAVERAVAAGAELERRAADNPYGRNAVIVDPFGHRWILSAEAATSPAAVAGGGDGREGDVAYSSLWVDDVERARAFFGSVLGWTFSEQGDGRALAVDGATPRQGLLEEPKTSTLFLCYGVPELSIATARVRAAGGAVERIAEEAYGRTADCVDDQGTRFALHEGATAGTGGLRAQRVERRDGDVAYVTLEVRDAMRTRAFYGTVLGWRFTPGRSPGGWNVDEVAPMVGVSGGHDTATAVPMFHVSDIDAAVARVRAAGGSSTPPETQPYGITANCTDDQGTRFYLGQLP
;
A
#
# COMPACT_ATOMS: atom_id res chain seq x y z
N MET A 1 54.48 15.87 -23.70
CA MET A 1 53.44 15.19 -22.92
C MET A 1 52.27 14.95 -23.86
N PRO A 2 51.75 13.73 -24.00
CA PRO A 2 50.60 13.47 -24.85
C PRO A 2 49.37 14.21 -24.29
N ASP A 3 48.44 14.56 -25.19
CA ASP A 3 47.16 15.20 -24.86
C ASP A 3 46.33 14.27 -23.95
N ALA A 4 45.72 14.81 -22.90
CA ALA A 4 44.89 14.07 -21.96
C ALA A 4 43.68 13.38 -22.63
N PHE A 5 43.26 13.87 -23.81
CA PHE A 5 42.15 13.28 -24.56
C PHE A 5 42.55 12.09 -25.46
N GLU A 6 43.81 11.97 -25.87
CA GLU A 6 44.28 10.78 -26.60
C GLU A 6 44.27 9.53 -25.72
N ALA A 7 44.52 9.68 -24.42
CA ALA A 7 44.53 8.57 -23.45
C ALA A 7 43.16 7.88 -23.29
N LEU A 8 42.05 8.61 -23.52
CA LEU A 8 40.68 8.09 -23.44
C LEU A 8 40.30 7.24 -24.67
N SER A 9 41.08 7.30 -25.74
CA SER A 9 40.81 6.58 -26.99
C SER A 9 41.50 5.21 -27.05
N ALA A 10 42.40 4.92 -26.10
CA ALA A 10 43.13 3.67 -26.03
C ALA A 10 42.32 2.59 -25.29
N PRO A 11 42.37 1.32 -25.71
CA PRO A 11 41.66 0.23 -25.04
C PRO A 11 42.18 0.04 -23.60
N ILE A 12 41.26 0.11 -22.64
CA ILE A 12 41.54 -0.07 -21.21
C ILE A 12 41.99 -1.52 -20.99
N THR A 13 43.25 -1.71 -20.61
CA THR A 13 43.76 -3.00 -20.17
C THR A 13 43.65 -3.04 -18.65
N PRO A 14 42.86 -3.96 -18.05
CA PRO A 14 42.79 -4.07 -16.60
C PRO A 14 44.18 -4.37 -16.04
N VAL A 15 44.67 -3.50 -15.17
CA VAL A 15 45.92 -3.73 -14.44
C VAL A 15 45.53 -4.20 -13.04
N ASP A 16 46.07 -5.34 -12.62
CA ASP A 16 45.88 -5.79 -11.24
C ASP A 16 46.38 -4.71 -10.27
N PRO A 17 45.64 -4.46 -9.17
CA PRO A 17 46.03 -3.45 -8.21
C PRO A 17 47.41 -3.77 -7.64
N ASP A 18 48.21 -2.73 -7.42
CA ASP A 18 49.53 -2.85 -6.80
C ASP A 18 49.43 -3.71 -5.52
N PRO A 19 50.12 -4.86 -5.45
CA PRO A 19 50.07 -5.75 -4.29
C PRO A 19 50.44 -5.04 -2.98
N ALA A 20 51.32 -4.03 -3.04
CA ALA A 20 51.71 -3.24 -1.88
C ALA A 20 50.55 -2.37 -1.37
N PHE A 21 49.78 -1.76 -2.28
CA PHE A 21 48.59 -0.99 -1.94
C PHE A 21 47.50 -1.89 -1.34
N ALA A 22 47.24 -3.04 -1.97
CA ALA A 22 46.26 -4.00 -1.48
C ALA A 22 46.60 -4.55 -0.09
N ALA A 23 47.89 -4.81 0.18
CA ALA A 23 48.37 -5.22 1.49
C ALA A 23 48.23 -4.10 2.55
N ALA A 24 48.56 -2.86 2.20
CA ALA A 24 48.44 -1.71 3.09
C ALA A 24 46.96 -1.44 3.48
N LEU A 25 46.04 -1.57 2.52
CA LEU A 25 44.61 -1.41 2.76
C LEU A 25 44.05 -2.49 3.70
N ARG A 26 44.42 -3.76 3.50
CA ARG A 26 44.03 -4.84 4.43
C ARG A 26 44.54 -4.59 5.86
N ALA A 27 45.81 -4.22 6.00
CA ALA A 27 46.39 -3.92 7.31
C ALA A 27 45.76 -2.70 7.99
N GLN A 28 45.18 -1.76 7.22
CA GLN A 28 44.43 -0.63 7.77
C GLN A 28 43.03 -1.06 8.26
N ILE A 29 42.34 -1.92 7.51
CA ILE A 29 41.02 -2.45 7.88
C ILE A 29 41.13 -3.31 9.15
N ASP A 30 42.12 -4.20 9.23
CA ASP A 30 42.30 -5.07 10.40
C ASP A 30 42.63 -4.27 11.67
N ARG A 31 43.42 -3.19 11.55
CA ARG A 31 43.68 -2.27 12.67
C ARG A 31 42.43 -1.55 13.16
N GLN A 32 41.55 -1.14 12.24
CA GLN A 32 40.29 -0.48 12.59
C GLN A 32 39.31 -1.44 13.27
N LEU A 33 39.29 -2.71 12.86
CA LEU A 33 38.42 -3.73 13.45
C LEU A 33 38.89 -4.21 14.83
N HIS A 34 40.13 -3.93 15.24
CA HIS A 34 40.71 -4.41 16.51
C HIS A 34 41.00 -3.31 17.55
N GLN A 35 40.78 -2.03 17.23
CA GLN A 35 40.98 -0.90 18.16
C GLN A 35 39.66 -0.31 18.72
N GLY A 36 38.72 -1.16 19.14
CA GLY A 36 37.38 -0.71 19.55
C GLY A 36 36.73 -1.45 20.71
N GLY A 37 37.50 -1.95 21.68
CA GLY A 37 36.96 -2.33 22.99
C GLY A 37 36.70 -1.10 23.85
N THR A 38 35.63 -0.35 23.59
CA THR A 38 35.12 0.68 24.52
C THR A 38 33.60 0.68 24.49
N SER A 39 33.00 0.58 25.69
CA SER A 39 31.57 0.65 25.95
C SER A 39 30.93 1.88 25.29
N MET A 40 30.08 1.65 24.29
CA MET A 40 29.18 2.67 23.76
C MET A 40 27.90 2.65 24.59
N SER A 41 27.77 3.62 25.49
CA SER A 41 26.46 4.07 25.95
C SER A 41 25.67 4.48 24.70
N ALA A 42 24.54 3.82 24.47
CA ALA A 42 23.65 4.13 23.37
C ALA A 42 22.99 5.49 23.62
N ALA A 43 23.68 6.57 23.25
CA ALA A 43 23.00 7.78 22.84
C ALA A 43 22.25 7.42 21.56
N GLN A 44 20.93 7.24 21.67
CA GLN A 44 20.03 7.08 20.55
C GLN A 44 20.26 8.27 19.61
N ILE A 45 20.96 8.03 18.50
CA ILE A 45 20.71 8.82 17.30
C ILE A 45 19.30 8.40 16.89
N VAL A 46 18.32 9.20 17.29
CA VAL A 46 17.00 9.21 16.67
C VAL A 46 17.26 9.66 15.24
N LEU A 47 17.51 8.69 14.35
CA LEU A 47 17.23 8.87 12.95
C LEU A 47 15.72 8.96 12.89
N ASP A 48 15.21 10.14 12.56
CA ASP A 48 13.83 10.25 12.12
C ASP A 48 13.58 9.14 11.08
N PRO A 49 12.45 8.42 11.16
CA PRO A 49 12.10 7.44 10.13
C PRO A 49 12.16 8.14 8.77
N PRO A 50 12.62 7.48 7.69
CA PRO A 50 12.62 8.09 6.36
C PRO A 50 11.22 8.62 6.04
N SER A 51 11.11 9.94 6.04
CA SER A 51 9.88 10.68 5.78
C SER A 51 9.46 10.43 4.34
N ALA A 52 8.26 9.83 4.19
CA ALA A 52 7.55 9.58 2.93
C ALA A 52 8.34 8.71 1.92
N ALA A 53 7.64 7.75 1.31
CA ALA A 53 8.22 6.94 0.23
C ALA A 53 8.86 7.85 -0.83
N THR A 54 10.17 7.72 -1.03
CA THR A 54 10.87 8.45 -2.09
C THR A 54 10.21 8.09 -3.42
N PRO A 55 9.74 9.07 -4.21
CA PRO A 55 9.11 8.78 -5.49
C PRO A 55 10.08 8.00 -6.39
N VAL A 56 9.61 6.91 -7.00
CA VAL A 56 10.43 6.09 -7.94
C VAL A 56 10.79 6.88 -9.21
N VAL A 57 9.97 7.88 -9.57
CA VAL A 57 10.20 8.83 -10.65
C VAL A 57 9.84 10.23 -10.14
N VAL A 58 10.77 11.17 -10.26
CA VAL A 58 10.58 12.58 -9.90
C VAL A 58 10.64 13.43 -11.18
N PRO A 59 9.57 14.13 -11.58
CA PRO A 59 9.61 14.99 -12.74
C PRO A 59 10.55 16.18 -12.47
N TYR A 60 11.34 16.51 -13.48
CA TYR A 60 12.24 17.65 -13.47
C TYR A 60 11.72 18.71 -14.43
N LEU A 61 11.19 19.80 -13.88
CA LEU A 61 10.65 20.92 -14.64
C LEU A 61 11.76 21.89 -14.99
N ILE A 62 11.87 22.17 -16.28
CA ILE A 62 12.80 23.14 -16.80
C ILE A 62 11.99 24.37 -17.19
N VAL A 63 12.41 25.53 -16.67
CA VAL A 63 11.72 26.80 -16.87
C VAL A 63 12.74 27.88 -17.26
N ARG A 64 12.27 28.99 -17.83
CA ARG A 64 13.16 30.11 -18.21
C ARG A 64 13.60 30.96 -17.03
N ASP A 65 12.77 31.00 -15.99
CA ASP A 65 12.97 31.76 -14.76
C ASP A 65 12.49 30.94 -13.57
N ALA A 66 13.40 30.18 -12.98
CA ALA A 66 13.13 29.26 -11.88
C ALA A 66 12.78 29.98 -10.58
N ARG A 67 13.28 31.20 -10.34
CA ARG A 67 12.91 31.98 -9.15
C ARG A 67 11.44 32.35 -9.23
N ARG A 68 11.03 32.93 -10.36
CA ARG A 68 9.62 33.26 -10.61
C ARG A 68 8.74 32.01 -10.57
N ALA A 69 9.23 30.88 -11.05
CA ALA A 69 8.48 29.62 -11.00
C ALA A 69 8.30 29.09 -9.58
N ILE A 70 9.31 29.15 -8.72
CA ILE A 70 9.18 28.78 -7.29
C ILE A 70 8.08 29.63 -6.63
N ASP A 71 8.15 30.96 -6.78
CA ASP A 71 7.16 31.88 -6.21
C ASP A 71 5.75 31.55 -6.73
N TRP A 72 5.63 31.34 -8.04
CA TRP A 72 4.35 31.00 -8.67
C TRP A 72 3.78 29.67 -8.15
N TYR A 73 4.58 28.60 -8.09
CA TYR A 73 4.11 27.30 -7.59
C TYR A 73 3.72 27.36 -6.11
N THR A 74 4.42 28.15 -5.30
CA THR A 74 4.06 28.38 -3.90
C THR A 74 2.75 29.14 -3.76
N GLU A 75 2.55 30.22 -4.51
CA GLU A 75 1.35 31.06 -4.40
C GLU A 75 0.12 30.42 -5.06
N ALA A 76 0.26 29.91 -6.29
CA ALA A 76 -0.86 29.39 -7.07
C ALA A 76 -1.28 27.99 -6.61
N LEU A 77 -0.31 27.07 -6.49
CA LEU A 77 -0.57 25.66 -6.23
C LEU A 77 -0.27 25.23 -4.79
N GLY A 78 0.24 26.13 -3.94
CA GLY A 78 0.52 25.84 -2.54
C GLY A 78 1.78 24.98 -2.34
N ALA A 79 2.69 24.97 -3.30
CA ALA A 79 3.94 24.21 -3.21
C ALA A 79 4.85 24.75 -2.08
N ARG A 80 5.63 23.87 -1.46
CA ARG A 80 6.62 24.26 -0.45
C ARG A 80 8.03 23.98 -0.94
N LEU A 81 8.88 24.98 -0.89
CA LEU A 81 10.29 24.83 -1.21
C LEU A 81 10.98 23.95 -0.15
N ARG A 82 11.64 22.88 -0.62
CA ARG A 82 12.45 22.01 0.23
C ARG A 82 13.90 22.47 0.22
N GLY A 83 14.38 22.91 1.38
CA GLY A 83 15.75 23.38 1.53
C GLY A 83 16.05 24.65 0.71
N ALA A 84 17.33 24.97 0.59
CA ALA A 84 17.79 26.10 -0.21
C ALA A 84 18.03 25.65 -1.67
N PRO A 85 17.57 26.41 -2.68
CA PRO A 85 17.90 26.15 -4.07
C PRO A 85 19.41 26.18 -4.31
N MET A 86 19.89 25.32 -5.21
CA MET A 86 21.25 25.39 -5.71
C MET A 86 21.37 26.53 -6.73
N VAL A 87 22.00 27.61 -6.30
CA VAL A 87 22.25 28.79 -7.14
C VAL A 87 23.63 28.67 -7.79
N MET A 88 23.65 28.71 -9.12
CA MET A 88 24.88 28.70 -9.93
C MET A 88 25.59 30.07 -9.85
N PRO A 89 26.89 30.16 -10.19
CA PRO A 89 27.66 31.41 -10.12
C PRO A 89 27.04 32.59 -10.90
N GLU A 90 26.30 32.30 -11.99
CA GLU A 90 25.56 33.28 -12.78
C GLU A 90 24.19 33.68 -12.18
N GLY A 91 23.86 33.23 -10.96
CA GLY A 91 22.63 33.59 -10.23
C GLY A 91 21.38 32.77 -10.59
N ARG A 92 21.52 31.87 -11.57
CA ARG A 92 20.50 30.93 -12.04
C ARG A 92 20.33 29.76 -11.08
N ILE A 93 19.13 29.20 -10.99
CA ILE A 93 18.87 28.02 -10.19
C ILE A 93 19.19 26.78 -11.03
N GLY A 94 20.25 26.07 -10.63
CA GLY A 94 20.62 24.79 -11.23
C GLY A 94 19.81 23.62 -10.68
N HIS A 95 19.20 23.78 -9.49
CA HIS A 95 18.31 22.81 -8.89
C HIS A 95 17.49 23.41 -7.74
N ALA A 96 16.21 23.08 -7.68
CA ALA A 96 15.33 23.31 -6.54
C ALA A 96 14.36 22.14 -6.40
N GLU A 97 13.89 21.91 -5.18
CA GLU A 97 12.93 20.86 -4.86
C GLU A 97 11.66 21.48 -4.31
N LEU A 98 10.50 21.09 -4.85
CA LEU A 98 9.19 21.55 -4.42
C LEU A 98 8.37 20.36 -3.92
N ASP A 99 7.82 20.47 -2.71
CA ASP A 99 6.76 19.60 -2.21
C ASP A 99 5.42 20.12 -2.73
N LEU A 100 4.68 19.26 -3.45
CA LEU A 100 3.37 19.58 -4.00
C LEU A 100 2.47 18.35 -3.95
N GLY A 101 1.32 18.49 -3.27
CA GLY A 101 0.30 17.43 -3.23
C GLY A 101 0.76 16.11 -2.58
N GLY A 102 1.79 16.15 -1.73
CA GLY A 102 2.41 14.96 -1.11
C GLY A 102 3.44 14.27 -2.00
N GLY A 103 3.78 14.84 -3.16
CA GLY A 103 4.87 14.41 -4.02
C GLY A 103 6.00 15.45 -4.09
N VAL A 104 7.08 15.11 -4.80
CA VAL A 104 8.22 16.01 -5.03
C VAL A 104 8.35 16.29 -6.52
N VAL A 105 8.67 17.54 -6.84
CA VAL A 105 8.99 18.00 -8.19
C VAL A 105 10.33 18.72 -8.14
N TYR A 106 11.22 18.42 -9.08
CA TYR A 106 12.48 19.15 -9.24
C TYR A 106 12.30 20.28 -10.24
N LEU A 107 13.05 21.36 -10.06
CA LEU A 107 12.94 22.58 -10.86
C LEU A 107 14.33 23.16 -11.13
N ALA A 108 14.58 23.62 -12.36
CA ALA A 108 15.78 24.37 -12.70
C ALA A 108 15.53 25.33 -13.87
N ASP A 109 16.44 26.29 -14.02
CA ASP A 109 16.55 27.09 -15.21
C ASP A 109 17.08 26.25 -16.40
N GLU A 110 16.83 26.71 -17.63
CA GLU A 110 17.37 26.09 -18.86
C GLU A 110 18.90 25.93 -18.78
N SER A 111 19.51 24.93 -19.40
CA SER A 111 20.97 24.82 -19.42
C SER A 111 21.43 24.35 -20.79
N PRO A 112 22.06 25.23 -21.60
CA PRO A 112 22.68 24.81 -22.86
C PRO A 112 23.78 23.76 -22.66
N VAL A 113 24.49 23.83 -21.54
CA VAL A 113 25.57 22.87 -21.19
C VAL A 113 25.00 21.48 -20.91
N SER A 114 23.85 21.42 -20.23
CA SER A 114 23.19 20.16 -19.88
C SER A 114 22.16 19.70 -20.93
N GLY A 115 21.94 20.50 -21.99
CA GLY A 115 20.99 20.20 -23.07
C GLY A 115 19.52 20.25 -22.66
N VAL A 116 19.18 20.88 -21.53
CA VAL A 116 17.80 20.97 -21.01
C VAL A 116 17.19 22.33 -21.34
N ALA A 117 15.97 22.33 -21.85
CA ALA A 117 15.25 23.54 -22.28
C ALA A 117 13.81 23.54 -21.77
N ALA A 118 13.26 24.72 -21.57
CA ALA A 118 11.90 24.93 -21.13
C ALA A 118 10.92 24.74 -22.30
N PRO A 119 9.65 24.38 -22.03
CA PRO A 119 8.61 24.32 -23.06
C PRO A 119 8.53 25.61 -23.89
N ARG A 120 8.42 25.47 -25.21
CA ARG A 120 8.33 26.63 -26.11
C ARG A 120 6.94 27.26 -26.02
N PRO A 121 6.83 28.60 -26.00
CA PRO A 121 5.52 29.24 -25.89
C PRO A 121 4.69 28.91 -27.13
N GLY A 122 3.43 28.52 -26.93
CA GLY A 122 2.51 28.18 -28.03
C GLY A 122 2.71 26.79 -28.63
N GLU A 123 3.71 26.01 -28.20
CA GLU A 123 3.78 24.58 -28.52
C GLU A 123 3.04 23.76 -27.46
N PRO A 124 2.31 22.68 -27.82
CA PRO A 124 1.66 21.81 -26.85
C PRO A 124 2.67 21.18 -25.88
N ALA A 125 2.30 21.07 -24.61
CA ALA A 125 3.13 20.39 -23.61
C ALA A 125 3.34 18.92 -23.98
N ALA A 126 4.58 18.45 -23.95
CA ALA A 126 4.93 17.07 -24.31
C ALA A 126 4.48 16.04 -23.26
N VAL A 127 4.30 16.47 -22.01
CA VAL A 127 3.89 15.64 -20.87
C VAL A 127 2.84 16.38 -20.04
N SER A 128 2.05 15.62 -19.27
CA SER A 128 1.11 16.19 -18.31
C SER A 128 1.44 15.71 -16.89
N LEU A 129 1.41 16.63 -15.95
CA LEU A 129 1.68 16.38 -14.55
C LEU A 129 0.35 16.36 -13.80
N THR A 130 0.15 15.38 -12.93
CA THR A 130 -1.05 15.33 -12.08
C THR A 130 -0.68 15.75 -10.66
N ALA A 131 -1.39 16.74 -10.13
CA ALA A 131 -1.18 17.22 -8.77
C ALA A 131 -2.50 17.19 -7.99
N ARG A 132 -2.44 16.66 -6.76
CA ARG A 132 -3.57 16.70 -5.83
C ARG A 132 -3.62 18.07 -5.16
N VAL A 133 -4.80 18.69 -5.18
CA VAL A 133 -5.11 19.95 -4.48
C VAL A 133 -6.30 19.74 -3.55
N ALA A 134 -6.38 20.55 -2.49
CA ALA A 134 -7.49 20.46 -1.54
C ALA A 134 -8.84 20.88 -2.16
N ASP A 135 -8.80 21.87 -3.05
CA ASP A 135 -9.96 22.41 -3.76
C ASP A 135 -9.52 22.80 -5.18
N VAL A 136 -10.11 22.17 -6.19
CA VAL A 136 -9.77 22.38 -7.60
C VAL A 136 -10.22 23.74 -8.09
N ASP A 137 -11.42 24.20 -7.71
CA ASP A 137 -11.93 25.49 -8.18
C ASP A 137 -11.06 26.62 -7.61
N ALA A 138 -10.79 26.59 -6.32
CA ALA A 138 -9.94 27.60 -5.68
C ALA A 138 -8.50 27.58 -6.22
N ALA A 139 -7.95 26.39 -6.52
CA ALA A 139 -6.62 26.27 -7.11
C ALA A 139 -6.59 26.80 -8.55
N VAL A 140 -7.62 26.52 -9.36
CA VAL A 140 -7.76 27.05 -10.72
C VAL A 140 -7.90 28.57 -10.68
N GLU A 141 -8.73 29.12 -9.81
CA GLU A 141 -8.91 30.57 -9.67
C GLU A 141 -7.59 31.27 -9.34
N ARG A 142 -6.83 30.76 -8.36
CA ARG A 142 -5.51 31.29 -8.02
C ARG A 142 -4.52 31.17 -9.17
N ALA A 143 -4.46 30.01 -9.81
CA ALA A 143 -3.53 29.76 -10.92
C ALA A 143 -3.81 30.67 -12.11
N VAL A 144 -5.07 30.85 -12.49
CA VAL A 144 -5.49 31.74 -13.58
C VAL A 144 -5.21 33.21 -13.22
N ALA A 145 -5.50 33.63 -11.98
CA ALA A 145 -5.15 34.97 -11.51
C ALA A 145 -3.63 35.23 -11.55
N ALA A 146 -2.83 34.20 -11.34
CA ALA A 146 -1.37 34.24 -11.42
C ALA A 146 -0.82 33.99 -12.85
N GLY A 147 -1.68 33.96 -13.87
CA GLY A 147 -1.29 33.92 -15.29
C GLY A 147 -1.25 32.55 -15.95
N ALA A 148 -1.79 31.50 -15.35
CA ALA A 148 -2.01 30.22 -16.04
C ALA A 148 -3.16 30.32 -17.06
N GLU A 149 -3.04 29.54 -18.13
CA GLU A 149 -4.12 29.32 -19.09
C GLU A 149 -5.03 28.19 -18.61
N LEU A 150 -6.34 28.43 -18.59
CA LEU A 150 -7.33 27.41 -18.30
C LEU A 150 -7.68 26.62 -19.57
N GLU A 151 -7.03 25.47 -19.76
CA GLU A 151 -7.29 24.58 -20.90
C GLU A 151 -8.64 23.85 -20.73
N ARG A 152 -8.91 23.31 -19.53
CA ARG A 152 -10.16 22.61 -19.22
C ARG A 152 -10.69 23.07 -17.86
N ARG A 153 -11.92 23.61 -17.88
CA ARG A 153 -12.65 24.01 -16.66
C ARG A 153 -12.78 22.86 -15.69
N ALA A 154 -12.82 23.18 -14.41
CA ALA A 154 -13.11 22.23 -13.35
C ALA A 154 -14.46 21.56 -13.63
N ALA A 155 -14.45 20.23 -13.67
CA ALA A 155 -15.63 19.43 -13.84
C ALA A 155 -15.59 18.26 -12.86
N ASP A 156 -16.76 17.91 -12.35
CA ASP A 156 -16.92 16.71 -11.56
C ASP A 156 -16.82 15.50 -12.48
N ASN A 157 -15.97 14.56 -12.10
CA ASN A 157 -15.83 13.28 -12.76
C ASN A 157 -16.02 12.17 -11.73
N PRO A 158 -16.31 10.92 -12.17
CA PRO A 158 -16.50 9.78 -11.27
C PRO A 158 -15.32 9.44 -10.35
N TYR A 159 -14.17 10.10 -10.49
CA TYR A 159 -12.93 9.90 -9.73
C TYR A 159 -12.47 11.19 -9.02
N GLY A 160 -13.41 12.11 -8.81
CA GLY A 160 -13.17 13.41 -8.19
C GLY A 160 -13.29 14.57 -9.17
N ARG A 161 -13.14 15.77 -8.64
CA ARG A 161 -13.14 16.99 -9.44
C ARG A 161 -11.77 17.17 -10.06
N ASN A 162 -11.70 17.53 -11.34
CA ASN A 162 -10.44 17.91 -11.95
C ASN A 162 -10.59 19.04 -12.95
N ALA A 163 -9.49 19.76 -13.14
CA ALA A 163 -9.31 20.79 -14.14
C ALA A 163 -7.96 20.58 -14.83
N VAL A 164 -7.80 21.20 -16.00
CA VAL A 164 -6.50 21.26 -16.68
C VAL A 164 -6.11 22.70 -16.87
N ILE A 165 -4.89 23.02 -16.44
CA ILE A 165 -4.26 24.30 -16.67
C ILE A 165 -2.92 24.12 -17.37
N VAL A 166 -2.49 25.15 -18.09
CA VAL A 166 -1.10 25.29 -18.54
C VAL A 166 -0.50 26.43 -17.74
N ASP A 167 0.57 26.16 -17.00
CA ASP A 167 1.22 27.18 -16.18
C ASP A 167 1.97 28.22 -17.05
N PRO A 168 2.38 29.38 -16.49
CA PRO A 168 3.07 30.42 -17.26
C PRO A 168 4.40 29.99 -17.90
N PHE A 169 4.93 28.83 -17.51
CA PHE A 169 6.19 28.28 -17.99
C PHE A 169 5.99 27.21 -19.07
N GLY A 170 4.73 26.90 -19.41
CA GLY A 170 4.34 26.00 -20.49
C GLY A 170 4.20 24.54 -20.05
N HIS A 171 4.18 24.24 -18.75
CA HIS A 171 3.91 22.88 -18.27
C HIS A 171 2.41 22.68 -18.06
N ARG A 172 1.92 21.50 -18.47
CA ARG A 172 0.50 21.16 -18.38
C ARG A 172 0.21 20.38 -17.11
N TRP A 173 -0.74 20.88 -16.33
CA TRP A 173 -1.15 20.30 -15.05
C TRP A 173 -2.59 19.83 -15.09
N ILE A 174 -2.81 18.60 -14.63
CA ILE A 174 -4.12 18.08 -14.25
C ILE A 174 -4.24 18.25 -12.74
N LEU A 175 -5.03 19.22 -12.31
CA LEU A 175 -5.32 19.45 -10.90
C LEU A 175 -6.49 18.58 -10.51
N SER A 176 -6.35 17.78 -9.46
CA SER A 176 -7.40 16.90 -8.96
C SER A 176 -7.65 17.08 -7.47
N ALA A 177 -8.92 17.06 -7.09
CA ALA A 177 -9.36 16.84 -5.73
C ALA A 177 -10.28 15.62 -5.73
N GLU A 178 -10.19 14.81 -4.68
CA GLU A 178 -11.18 13.76 -4.46
C GLU A 178 -12.55 14.41 -4.24
N ALA A 179 -13.63 13.72 -4.62
CA ALA A 179 -14.97 14.26 -4.46
C ALA A 179 -15.20 14.64 -2.98
N ALA A 180 -15.71 15.85 -2.74
CA ALA A 180 -16.13 16.24 -1.39
C ALA A 180 -17.19 15.24 -0.93
N THR A 181 -16.86 14.45 0.09
CA THR A 181 -17.81 13.60 0.80
C THR A 181 -18.95 14.49 1.29
N SER A 182 -20.17 14.26 0.82
CA SER A 182 -21.34 14.98 1.33
C SER A 182 -21.42 14.82 2.86
N PRO A 183 -21.60 15.91 3.63
CA PRO A 183 -21.63 15.86 5.09
C PRO A 183 -22.96 15.35 5.65
N ALA A 184 -23.41 14.18 5.21
CA ALA A 184 -24.62 13.52 5.67
C ALA A 184 -24.39 12.02 5.94
N ALA A 185 -23.38 11.71 6.76
CA ALA A 185 -23.26 10.44 7.49
C ALA A 185 -22.22 10.57 8.62
N VAL A 186 -22.39 11.55 9.51
CA VAL A 186 -21.65 11.58 10.79
C VAL A 186 -22.51 10.92 11.85
N ALA A 187 -22.49 9.58 11.85
CA ALA A 187 -22.88 8.75 12.98
C ALA A 187 -22.15 7.40 12.86
N GLY A 188 -20.86 7.40 13.21
CA GLY A 188 -20.02 6.21 13.24
C GLY A 188 -18.56 6.54 12.91
N GLY A 189 -17.81 7.08 13.87
CA GLY A 189 -16.37 7.29 13.71
C GLY A 189 -15.65 5.95 13.56
N GLY A 190 -15.22 5.63 12.33
CA GLY A 190 -14.35 4.50 12.02
C GLY A 190 -13.01 5.01 11.51
N ASP A 191 -11.93 4.48 12.08
CA ASP A 191 -10.52 4.74 11.77
C ASP A 191 -9.97 3.86 10.62
N GLY A 192 -10.86 3.13 9.95
CA GLY A 192 -10.54 2.18 8.90
C GLY A 192 -10.12 2.82 7.58
N ARG A 193 -9.14 2.20 6.89
CA ARG A 193 -8.59 2.68 5.63
C ARG A 193 -9.14 1.91 4.45
N GLU A 194 -9.08 2.53 3.27
CA GLU A 194 -9.29 1.82 2.01
C GLU A 194 -8.39 0.59 1.93
N GLY A 195 -8.97 -0.54 1.57
CA GLY A 195 -8.26 -1.82 1.45
C GLY A 195 -8.18 -2.63 2.74
N ASP A 196 -8.61 -2.10 3.89
CA ASP A 196 -8.76 -2.91 5.11
C ASP A 196 -9.84 -3.98 4.92
N VAL A 197 -9.69 -5.11 5.61
CA VAL A 197 -10.72 -6.16 5.63
C VAL A 197 -11.88 -5.69 6.50
N ALA A 198 -12.96 -5.28 5.86
CA ALA A 198 -14.21 -4.85 6.47
C ALA A 198 -14.95 -6.01 7.15
N TYR A 199 -14.95 -7.14 6.46
CA TYR A 199 -15.61 -8.36 6.86
C TYR A 199 -14.89 -9.55 6.27
N SER A 200 -14.83 -10.65 7.01
CA SER A 200 -14.32 -11.92 6.49
C SER A 200 -15.33 -13.04 6.73
N SER A 201 -15.41 -14.00 5.82
CA SER A 201 -16.34 -15.12 5.98
C SER A 201 -15.64 -16.41 5.61
N LEU A 202 -15.58 -17.35 6.55
CA LEU A 202 -15.20 -18.72 6.22
C LEU A 202 -16.34 -19.36 5.46
N TRP A 203 -16.07 -19.73 4.21
CA TRP A 203 -16.97 -20.53 3.41
C TRP A 203 -16.69 -22.00 3.69
N VAL A 204 -17.73 -22.73 4.09
CA VAL A 204 -17.66 -24.10 4.60
C VAL A 204 -18.71 -24.97 3.93
N ASP A 205 -18.52 -26.29 3.95
CA ASP A 205 -19.44 -27.24 3.34
C ASP A 205 -20.73 -27.41 4.17
N ASP A 206 -20.60 -27.37 5.50
CA ASP A 206 -21.70 -27.51 6.46
C ASP A 206 -21.52 -26.50 7.61
N VAL A 207 -22.43 -25.53 7.68
CA VAL A 207 -22.32 -24.41 8.63
C VAL A 207 -22.55 -24.82 10.08
N GLU A 208 -23.39 -25.84 10.33
CA GLU A 208 -23.67 -26.31 11.68
C GLU A 208 -22.52 -27.15 12.23
N ARG A 209 -21.87 -27.96 11.39
CA ARG A 209 -20.62 -28.62 11.74
C ARG A 209 -19.51 -27.62 12.04
N ALA A 210 -19.37 -26.59 11.20
CA ALA A 210 -18.40 -25.51 11.43
C ALA A 210 -18.71 -24.74 12.71
N ARG A 211 -19.98 -24.44 12.99
CA ARG A 211 -20.45 -23.81 14.23
C ARG A 211 -20.02 -24.59 15.46
N ALA A 212 -20.25 -25.91 15.46
CA ALA A 212 -19.85 -26.79 16.56
C ALA A 212 -18.32 -26.83 16.71
N PHE A 213 -17.60 -26.99 15.60
CA PHE A 213 -16.14 -27.04 15.59
C PHE A 213 -15.53 -25.74 16.12
N PHE A 214 -15.75 -24.60 15.44
CA PHE A 214 -15.14 -23.33 15.81
C PHE A 214 -15.66 -22.77 17.14
N GLY A 215 -16.92 -23.06 17.50
CA GLY A 215 -17.43 -22.77 18.85
C GLY A 215 -16.64 -23.48 19.94
N SER A 216 -16.31 -24.76 19.73
CA SER A 216 -15.51 -25.52 20.70
C SER A 216 -14.02 -25.15 20.71
N VAL A 217 -13.44 -24.84 19.55
CA VAL A 217 -11.99 -24.58 19.40
C VAL A 217 -11.63 -23.15 19.77
N LEU A 218 -12.38 -22.17 19.26
CA LEU A 218 -12.09 -20.73 19.39
C LEU A 218 -13.00 -20.02 20.40
N GLY A 219 -13.99 -20.72 20.96
CA GLY A 219 -14.96 -20.09 21.88
C GLY A 219 -15.87 -19.08 21.18
N TRP A 220 -16.09 -19.26 19.87
CA TRP A 220 -17.01 -18.41 19.11
C TRP A 220 -18.46 -18.62 19.54
N THR A 221 -19.19 -17.51 19.63
CA THR A 221 -20.64 -17.49 19.72
C THR A 221 -21.18 -16.86 18.44
N PHE A 222 -22.41 -17.20 18.08
CA PHE A 222 -22.94 -16.89 16.77
C PHE A 222 -24.35 -16.30 16.85
N SER A 223 -24.57 -15.30 16.00
CA SER A 223 -25.89 -14.77 15.66
C SER A 223 -26.27 -15.24 14.25
N GLU A 224 -27.49 -15.75 14.09
CA GLU A 224 -28.00 -16.18 12.79
C GLU A 224 -28.17 -15.00 11.82
N GLN A 225 -27.85 -15.24 10.55
CA GLN A 225 -28.00 -14.27 9.47
C GLN A 225 -28.82 -14.88 8.33
N GLY A 226 -29.81 -14.15 7.84
CA GLY A 226 -30.56 -14.52 6.64
C GLY A 226 -31.37 -15.82 6.78
N ASP A 227 -31.14 -16.75 5.86
CA ASP A 227 -31.93 -17.98 5.65
C ASP A 227 -31.42 -19.21 6.42
N GLY A 228 -30.48 -19.01 7.35
CA GLY A 228 -29.87 -20.09 8.15
C GLY A 228 -28.59 -20.67 7.56
N ARG A 229 -28.15 -20.20 6.39
CA ARG A 229 -26.87 -20.61 5.78
C ARG A 229 -25.68 -19.75 6.21
N ALA A 230 -25.93 -18.65 6.92
CA ALA A 230 -24.90 -17.71 7.35
C ALA A 230 -24.98 -17.45 8.86
N LEU A 231 -23.82 -17.38 9.49
CA LEU A 231 -23.67 -17.07 10.91
C LEU A 231 -22.66 -15.92 11.08
N ALA A 232 -22.99 -14.93 11.88
CA ALA A 232 -22.05 -13.90 12.31
C ALA A 232 -21.40 -14.30 13.63
N VAL A 233 -20.09 -14.11 13.78
CA VAL A 233 -19.39 -14.35 15.05
C VAL A 233 -19.54 -13.11 15.94
N ASP A 234 -20.09 -13.30 17.14
CA ASP A 234 -20.37 -12.18 18.03
C ASP A 234 -19.08 -11.59 18.61
N GLY A 235 -18.98 -10.26 18.56
CA GLY A 235 -17.89 -9.50 19.18
C GLY A 235 -16.53 -9.65 18.50
N ALA A 236 -16.46 -10.27 17.32
CA ALA A 236 -15.21 -10.42 16.57
C ALA A 236 -14.73 -9.12 15.92
N THR A 237 -13.41 -8.93 15.88
CA THR A 237 -12.77 -7.78 15.21
C THR A 237 -11.58 -8.24 14.36
N PRO A 238 -11.59 -8.09 13.01
CA PRO A 238 -12.67 -7.53 12.19
C PRO A 238 -13.93 -8.39 12.27
N ARG A 239 -15.06 -7.85 11.79
CA ARG A 239 -16.31 -8.62 11.73
C ARG A 239 -16.06 -9.89 10.91
N GLN A 240 -16.52 -11.02 11.42
CA GLN A 240 -16.35 -12.30 10.74
C GLN A 240 -17.57 -13.19 10.88
N GLY A 241 -17.66 -14.18 10.00
CA GLY A 241 -18.77 -15.12 9.98
C GLY A 241 -18.48 -16.42 9.25
N LEU A 242 -19.47 -17.28 9.22
CA LEU A 242 -19.50 -18.53 8.46
C LEU A 242 -20.56 -18.40 7.37
N LEU A 243 -20.30 -18.97 6.20
CA LEU A 243 -21.28 -19.13 5.13
C LEU A 243 -21.20 -20.56 4.61
N GLU A 244 -22.35 -21.22 4.51
CA GLU A 244 -22.44 -22.52 3.84
C GLU A 244 -22.38 -22.32 2.32
N GLU A 245 -21.27 -22.71 1.70
CA GLU A 245 -21.09 -22.71 0.25
C GLU A 245 -20.46 -24.04 -0.18
N PRO A 246 -21.28 -25.02 -0.62
CA PRO A 246 -20.81 -26.38 -0.84
C PRO A 246 -19.62 -26.47 -1.80
N LYS A 247 -18.63 -27.29 -1.43
CA LYS A 247 -17.38 -27.56 -2.17
C LYS A 247 -16.47 -26.35 -2.30
N THR A 248 -16.66 -25.31 -1.50
CA THR A 248 -15.82 -24.11 -1.51
C THR A 248 -15.30 -23.85 -0.10
N SER A 249 -14.15 -24.43 0.23
CA SER A 249 -13.47 -24.14 1.49
C SER A 249 -12.43 -23.05 1.29
N THR A 250 -12.75 -21.84 1.73
CA THR A 250 -11.86 -20.67 1.64
C THR A 250 -12.29 -19.59 2.63
N LEU A 251 -11.39 -18.67 2.95
CA LEU A 251 -11.79 -17.40 3.55
C LEU A 251 -12.18 -16.41 2.43
N PHE A 252 -13.43 -15.97 2.43
CA PHE A 252 -13.89 -14.86 1.60
C PHE A 252 -13.62 -13.55 2.30
N LEU A 253 -13.03 -12.59 1.57
CA LEU A 253 -12.61 -11.31 2.12
C LEU A 253 -13.44 -10.19 1.48
N CYS A 254 -13.97 -9.31 2.33
CA CYS A 254 -14.62 -8.09 1.93
C CYS A 254 -13.75 -6.90 2.34
N TYR A 255 -13.36 -6.08 1.38
CA TYR A 255 -12.50 -4.93 1.61
C TYR A 255 -13.30 -3.64 1.66
N GLY A 256 -12.99 -2.78 2.63
CA GLY A 256 -13.58 -1.45 2.70
C GLY A 256 -13.02 -0.55 1.61
N VAL A 257 -13.91 0.16 0.93
CA VAL A 257 -13.55 1.19 -0.04
C VAL A 257 -14.35 2.45 0.22
N PRO A 258 -13.78 3.65 -0.02
CA PRO A 258 -14.52 4.89 0.16
C PRO A 258 -15.74 4.97 -0.76
N GLU A 259 -15.62 4.44 -1.99
CA GLU A 259 -16.66 4.49 -3.01
C GLU A 259 -16.59 3.28 -3.95
N LEU A 260 -17.68 2.53 -4.06
CA LEU A 260 -17.77 1.34 -4.90
C LEU A 260 -17.76 1.66 -6.38
N SER A 261 -18.30 2.79 -6.81
CA SER A 261 -18.31 3.18 -8.21
C SER A 261 -16.87 3.28 -8.76
N ILE A 262 -15.98 3.88 -7.98
CA ILE A 262 -14.54 4.01 -8.27
C ILE A 262 -13.85 2.66 -8.18
N ALA A 263 -14.05 1.94 -7.06
CA ALA A 263 -13.34 0.69 -6.83
C ALA A 263 -13.71 -0.38 -7.88
N THR A 264 -14.99 -0.50 -8.25
CA THR A 264 -15.44 -1.42 -9.31
C THR A 264 -14.94 -1.04 -10.71
N ALA A 265 -14.73 0.25 -10.99
CA ALA A 265 -14.06 0.68 -12.21
C ALA A 265 -12.59 0.25 -12.23
N ARG A 266 -11.87 0.38 -11.11
CA ARG A 266 -10.49 -0.10 -10.96
C ARG A 266 -10.41 -1.63 -11.12
N VAL A 267 -11.35 -2.38 -10.56
CA VAL A 267 -11.44 -3.84 -10.75
C VAL A 267 -11.49 -4.20 -12.23
N ARG A 268 -12.40 -3.58 -12.98
CA ARG A 268 -12.51 -3.82 -14.43
C ARG A 268 -11.25 -3.41 -15.19
N ALA A 269 -10.67 -2.25 -14.85
CA ALA A 269 -9.46 -1.75 -15.49
C ALA A 269 -8.23 -2.63 -15.22
N ALA A 270 -8.16 -3.27 -14.05
CA ALA A 270 -7.11 -4.20 -13.68
C ALA A 270 -7.31 -5.63 -14.23
N GLY A 271 -8.36 -5.86 -15.02
CA GLY A 271 -8.64 -7.16 -15.65
C GLY A 271 -9.53 -8.11 -14.83
N GLY A 272 -10.11 -7.62 -13.72
CA GLY A 272 -11.08 -8.35 -12.92
C GLY A 272 -12.51 -8.17 -13.39
N ALA A 273 -13.43 -8.91 -12.79
CA ALA A 273 -14.87 -8.85 -13.06
C ALA A 273 -15.64 -8.35 -11.84
N VAL A 274 -16.76 -7.67 -12.09
CA VAL A 274 -17.74 -7.26 -11.07
C VAL A 274 -19.00 -8.05 -11.35
N GLU A 275 -19.30 -9.04 -10.53
CA GLU A 275 -20.38 -10.00 -10.72
C GLU A 275 -21.72 -9.43 -10.28
N ARG A 276 -21.76 -8.73 -9.14
CA ARG A 276 -22.97 -8.16 -8.56
C ARG A 276 -22.65 -6.86 -7.81
N ILE A 277 -23.56 -5.89 -7.87
CA ILE A 277 -23.57 -4.73 -6.98
C ILE A 277 -24.91 -4.72 -6.28
N ALA A 278 -24.93 -4.50 -4.96
CA ALA A 278 -26.15 -4.53 -4.17
C ALA A 278 -26.19 -3.46 -3.08
N GLU A 279 -27.42 -3.05 -2.75
CA GLU A 279 -27.75 -2.25 -1.57
C GLU A 279 -28.15 -3.23 -0.47
N GLU A 280 -27.25 -3.42 0.51
CA GLU A 280 -27.52 -4.28 1.67
C GLU A 280 -27.92 -3.40 2.87
N ALA A 281 -28.55 -3.99 3.88
CA ALA A 281 -28.98 -3.26 5.08
C ALA A 281 -27.82 -2.59 5.84
N TYR A 282 -26.60 -3.11 5.66
CA TYR A 282 -25.37 -2.60 6.26
C TYR A 282 -24.54 -1.73 5.32
N GLY A 283 -25.05 -1.40 4.14
CA GLY A 283 -24.40 -0.53 3.16
C GLY A 283 -24.19 -1.23 1.81
N ARG A 284 -23.60 -0.49 0.88
CA ARG A 284 -23.44 -0.98 -0.49
C ARG A 284 -22.31 -1.99 -0.56
N THR A 285 -22.47 -3.01 -1.40
CA THR A 285 -21.43 -4.02 -1.65
C THR A 285 -21.29 -4.33 -3.14
N ALA A 286 -20.12 -4.84 -3.52
CA ALA A 286 -19.91 -5.41 -4.85
C ALA A 286 -19.14 -6.73 -4.76
N ASP A 287 -19.69 -7.79 -5.36
CA ASP A 287 -19.02 -9.08 -5.51
C ASP A 287 -18.14 -9.03 -6.75
N CYS A 288 -16.88 -9.38 -6.58
CA CYS A 288 -15.84 -9.22 -7.58
C CYS A 288 -15.00 -10.50 -7.73
N VAL A 289 -14.35 -10.61 -8.89
CA VAL A 289 -13.35 -11.63 -9.20
C VAL A 289 -12.08 -10.93 -9.66
N ASP A 290 -10.93 -11.31 -9.11
CA ASP A 290 -9.64 -10.78 -9.55
C ASP A 290 -9.24 -11.31 -10.94
N ASP A 291 -8.10 -10.85 -11.45
CA ASP A 291 -7.58 -11.26 -12.76
C ASP A 291 -7.07 -12.72 -12.80
N GLN A 292 -7.12 -13.43 -11.67
CA GLN A 292 -6.67 -14.81 -11.49
C GLN A 292 -7.81 -15.77 -11.08
N GLY A 293 -9.04 -15.27 -10.92
CA GLY A 293 -10.22 -16.07 -10.56
C GLY A 293 -10.56 -16.08 -9.06
N THR A 294 -9.86 -15.33 -8.22
CA THR A 294 -10.13 -15.23 -6.78
C THR A 294 -11.35 -14.33 -6.53
N ARG A 295 -12.35 -14.85 -5.82
CA ARG A 295 -13.53 -14.08 -5.43
C ARG A 295 -13.27 -13.23 -4.19
N PHE A 296 -13.76 -12.00 -4.19
CA PHE A 296 -13.72 -11.09 -3.05
C PHE A 296 -14.91 -10.11 -3.13
N ALA A 297 -15.21 -9.41 -2.04
CA ALA A 297 -16.18 -8.33 -2.02
C ALA A 297 -15.53 -6.98 -1.75
N LEU A 298 -16.23 -5.94 -2.16
CA LEU A 298 -15.97 -4.56 -1.77
C LEU A 298 -17.17 -4.04 -0.98
N HIS A 299 -16.93 -3.21 0.02
CA HIS A 299 -17.96 -2.57 0.82
C HIS A 299 -17.74 -1.05 0.86
N GLU A 300 -18.78 -0.28 0.57
CA GLU A 300 -18.71 1.19 0.61
C GLU A 300 -18.76 1.70 2.04
N GLY A 301 -17.73 2.44 2.46
CA GLY A 301 -17.66 3.09 3.77
C GLY A 301 -16.39 2.72 4.56
N ALA A 302 -16.15 3.47 5.64
CA ALA A 302 -15.02 3.21 6.53
C ALA A 302 -15.19 1.88 7.28
N THR A 303 -14.13 1.09 7.36
CA THR A 303 -14.10 -0.16 8.13
C THR A 303 -14.04 0.14 9.61
N ALA A 304 -15.20 0.33 10.24
CA ALA A 304 -15.29 0.65 11.66
C ALA A 304 -14.59 -0.43 12.51
N GLY A 305 -13.54 -0.03 13.25
CA GLY A 305 -12.80 -0.89 14.18
C GLY A 305 -11.47 -1.45 13.66
N THR A 306 -11.14 -1.31 12.37
CA THR A 306 -9.88 -1.88 11.82
C THR A 306 -8.66 -1.01 12.08
N GLY A 307 -8.80 0.30 12.28
CA GLY A 307 -7.63 1.16 12.54
C GLY A 307 -6.95 0.85 13.89
N GLY A 308 -7.72 0.36 14.87
CA GLY A 308 -7.22 -0.17 16.13
C GLY A 308 -6.38 -1.44 15.98
N LEU A 309 -6.74 -2.33 15.06
CA LEU A 309 -5.96 -3.54 14.73
C LEU A 309 -4.61 -3.18 14.12
N ARG A 310 -4.57 -2.20 13.20
CA ARG A 310 -3.33 -1.70 12.60
C ARG A 310 -2.40 -1.08 13.62
N ALA A 311 -2.95 -0.29 14.54
CA ALA A 311 -2.20 0.33 15.63
C ALA A 311 -1.82 -0.65 16.74
N GLN A 312 -2.28 -1.92 16.66
CA GLN A 312 -2.17 -2.93 17.72
C GLN A 312 -2.70 -2.42 19.08
N ARG A 313 -3.69 -1.52 19.04
CA ARG A 313 -4.27 -0.88 20.23
C ARG A 313 -5.49 -1.62 20.77
N VAL A 314 -5.99 -2.60 20.02
CA VAL A 314 -7.07 -3.48 20.43
C VAL A 314 -6.45 -4.76 20.97
N GLU A 315 -6.79 -5.10 22.21
CA GLU A 315 -6.47 -6.40 22.80
C GLU A 315 -7.18 -7.48 21.97
N ARG A 316 -6.40 -8.40 21.39
CA ARG A 316 -6.94 -9.45 20.52
C ARG A 316 -7.65 -10.48 21.38
N ARG A 317 -8.86 -10.87 20.98
CA ARG A 317 -9.57 -11.99 21.58
C ARG A 317 -9.12 -13.29 20.93
N ASP A 318 -9.17 -14.38 21.69
CA ASP A 318 -9.12 -15.72 21.11
C ASP A 318 -10.15 -15.87 19.98
N GLY A 319 -9.68 -16.34 18.83
CA GLY A 319 -10.49 -16.49 17.63
C GLY A 319 -10.62 -15.24 16.75
N ASP A 320 -10.01 -14.10 17.09
CA ASP A 320 -9.89 -12.99 16.14
C ASP A 320 -8.89 -13.32 15.02
N VAL A 321 -9.14 -12.83 13.81
CA VAL A 321 -8.19 -12.96 12.69
C VAL A 321 -6.97 -12.07 12.96
N ALA A 322 -5.84 -12.70 13.25
CA ALA A 322 -4.58 -12.00 13.50
C ALA A 322 -3.80 -11.72 12.20
N TYR A 323 -3.86 -12.65 11.26
CA TYR A 323 -3.14 -12.60 9.99
C TYR A 323 -3.92 -13.36 8.92
N VAL A 324 -3.81 -12.94 7.66
CA VAL A 324 -4.38 -13.65 6.51
C VAL A 324 -3.28 -13.93 5.50
N THR A 325 -3.14 -15.19 5.09
CA THR A 325 -2.27 -15.58 3.99
C THR A 325 -3.09 -15.76 2.72
N LEU A 326 -2.83 -14.93 1.71
CA LEU A 326 -3.31 -15.14 0.34
C LEU A 326 -2.35 -16.09 -0.38
N GLU A 327 -2.73 -17.34 -0.52
CA GLU A 327 -2.07 -18.32 -1.38
C GLU A 327 -2.57 -18.09 -2.80
N VAL A 328 -1.69 -17.67 -3.71
CA VAL A 328 -2.07 -17.26 -5.07
C VAL A 328 -1.18 -17.95 -6.10
N ARG A 329 -1.69 -18.03 -7.33
CA ARG A 329 -0.92 -18.57 -8.46
C ARG A 329 0.27 -17.68 -8.78
N ASP A 330 0.02 -16.38 -8.97
CA ASP A 330 1.03 -15.40 -9.33
C ASP A 330 1.00 -14.19 -8.37
N ALA A 331 2.02 -14.10 -7.52
CA ALA A 331 2.14 -13.00 -6.56
C ALA A 331 2.38 -11.64 -7.24
N MET A 332 3.03 -11.60 -8.40
CA MET A 332 3.27 -10.34 -9.11
C MET A 332 1.98 -9.76 -9.69
N ARG A 333 1.14 -10.63 -10.28
CA ARG A 333 -0.19 -10.23 -10.76
C ARG A 333 -1.10 -9.79 -9.61
N THR A 334 -1.11 -10.55 -8.52
CA THR A 334 -1.83 -10.20 -7.29
C THR A 334 -1.45 -8.81 -6.80
N ARG A 335 -0.15 -8.50 -6.77
CA ARG A 335 0.35 -7.17 -6.35
C ARG A 335 -0.10 -6.05 -7.29
N ALA A 336 -0.01 -6.27 -8.60
CA ALA A 336 -0.45 -5.29 -9.58
C ALA A 336 -1.95 -5.03 -9.47
N PHE A 337 -2.75 -6.09 -9.34
CA PHE A 337 -4.20 -6.02 -9.22
C PHE A 337 -4.62 -5.30 -7.93
N TYR A 338 -4.28 -5.83 -6.76
CA TYR A 338 -4.72 -5.28 -5.48
C TYR A 338 -4.04 -3.93 -5.15
N GLY A 339 -2.84 -3.69 -5.66
CA GLY A 339 -2.21 -2.36 -5.59
C GLY A 339 -2.99 -1.32 -6.40
N THR A 340 -3.56 -1.69 -7.55
CA THR A 340 -4.40 -0.81 -8.37
C THR A 340 -5.79 -0.63 -7.76
N VAL A 341 -6.41 -1.71 -7.32
CA VAL A 341 -7.81 -1.70 -6.87
C VAL A 341 -7.96 -1.09 -5.47
N LEU A 342 -7.13 -1.54 -4.52
CA LEU A 342 -7.24 -1.21 -3.09
C LEU A 342 -6.15 -0.24 -2.62
N GLY A 343 -5.23 0.18 -3.49
CA GLY A 343 -4.10 1.03 -3.09
C GLY A 343 -3.07 0.30 -2.22
N TRP A 344 -3.11 -1.04 -2.16
CA TRP A 344 -2.19 -1.83 -1.36
C TRP A 344 -0.73 -1.62 -1.76
N ARG A 345 0.12 -1.50 -0.74
CA ARG A 345 1.57 -1.45 -0.89
C ARG A 345 2.15 -2.76 -0.41
N PHE A 346 3.25 -3.18 -1.03
CA PHE A 346 3.83 -4.48 -0.78
C PHE A 346 5.31 -4.38 -0.48
N THR A 347 5.73 -5.02 0.60
CA THR A 347 7.13 -5.23 0.95
C THR A 347 7.49 -6.72 0.83
N PRO A 348 8.75 -7.05 0.51
CA PRO A 348 9.18 -8.44 0.52
C PRO A 348 8.92 -9.12 1.87
N GLY A 349 8.34 -10.31 1.82
CA GLY A 349 8.12 -11.16 2.97
C GLY A 349 9.40 -11.82 3.46
N ARG A 350 9.30 -12.51 4.61
CA ARG A 350 10.43 -13.30 5.16
C ARG A 350 10.68 -14.60 4.40
N SER A 351 9.63 -15.15 3.78
CA SER A 351 9.73 -16.34 2.96
C SER A 351 10.12 -15.98 1.53
N PRO A 352 10.97 -16.77 0.85
CA PRO A 352 11.31 -16.54 -0.56
C PRO A 352 10.05 -16.48 -1.43
N GLY A 353 9.87 -15.40 -2.19
CA GLY A 353 8.70 -15.18 -3.04
C GLY A 353 7.42 -14.73 -2.31
N GLY A 354 7.46 -14.64 -0.98
CA GLY A 354 6.37 -14.08 -0.18
C GLY A 354 6.40 -12.55 -0.14
N TRP A 355 5.24 -11.94 0.08
CA TRP A 355 5.07 -10.49 0.22
C TRP A 355 4.21 -10.18 1.44
N ASN A 356 4.49 -9.06 2.11
CA ASN A 356 3.59 -8.47 3.09
C ASN A 356 2.82 -7.34 2.43
N VAL A 357 1.59 -7.10 2.88
CA VAL A 357 0.82 -5.90 2.54
C VAL A 357 1.01 -4.88 3.65
N ASP A 358 1.46 -3.68 3.30
CA ASP A 358 1.73 -2.63 4.26
C ASP A 358 0.44 -1.87 4.64
N GLU A 359 0.37 -1.44 5.90
CA GLU A 359 -0.69 -0.58 6.44
C GLU A 359 -2.13 -1.10 6.32
N VAL A 360 -2.32 -2.41 6.15
CA VAL A 360 -3.64 -3.07 6.12
C VAL A 360 -3.98 -3.76 7.44
N ALA A 361 -5.28 -3.79 7.79
CA ALA A 361 -5.81 -4.52 8.93
C ALA A 361 -6.88 -5.56 8.54
N PRO A 362 -6.82 -6.81 9.06
CA PRO A 362 -5.70 -7.40 9.79
C PRO A 362 -4.49 -7.54 8.87
N MET A 363 -3.34 -7.98 9.39
CA MET A 363 -2.15 -8.15 8.57
C MET A 363 -2.40 -9.16 7.44
N VAL A 364 -2.01 -8.82 6.23
CA VAL A 364 -2.14 -9.68 5.05
C VAL A 364 -0.76 -9.96 4.47
N GLY A 365 -0.52 -11.22 4.10
CA GLY A 365 0.61 -11.57 3.24
C GLY A 365 0.17 -12.37 2.03
N VAL A 366 1.03 -12.40 1.02
CA VAL A 366 0.82 -13.08 -0.25
C VAL A 366 1.92 -14.11 -0.45
N SER A 367 1.54 -15.34 -0.74
CA SER A 367 2.44 -16.42 -1.16
C SER A 367 2.10 -16.81 -2.59
N GLY A 368 3.04 -16.65 -3.52
CA GLY A 368 2.87 -17.07 -4.92
C GLY A 368 3.23 -18.53 -5.17
N GLY A 369 2.88 -19.05 -6.35
CA GLY A 369 3.29 -20.37 -6.82
C GLY A 369 2.35 -21.53 -6.43
N HIS A 370 1.13 -21.24 -5.98
CA HIS A 370 0.15 -22.25 -5.59
C HIS A 370 -0.72 -22.70 -6.75
N ASP A 371 -1.13 -23.97 -6.74
CA ASP A 371 -2.01 -24.57 -7.76
C ASP A 371 -3.45 -24.08 -7.68
N THR A 372 -3.88 -23.57 -6.53
CA THR A 372 -5.22 -23.04 -6.29
C THR A 372 -5.10 -21.77 -5.48
N ALA A 373 -5.84 -20.72 -5.88
CA ALA A 373 -5.90 -19.49 -5.10
C ALA A 373 -6.84 -19.68 -3.90
N THR A 374 -6.38 -19.35 -2.70
CA THR A 374 -7.17 -19.41 -1.47
C THR A 374 -6.65 -18.41 -0.45
N ALA A 375 -7.52 -17.99 0.48
CA ALA A 375 -7.11 -17.21 1.63
C ALA A 375 -7.24 -18.06 2.89
N VAL A 376 -6.17 -18.08 3.69
CA VAL A 376 -6.08 -18.91 4.89
C VAL A 376 -5.91 -17.99 6.11
N PRO A 377 -6.87 -17.96 7.05
CA PRO A 377 -6.76 -17.13 8.24
C PRO A 377 -5.82 -17.75 9.27
N MET A 378 -5.16 -16.90 10.02
CA MET A 378 -4.57 -17.21 11.32
C MET A 378 -5.44 -16.62 12.42
N PHE A 379 -5.97 -17.47 13.27
CA PHE A 379 -6.70 -17.06 14.45
C PHE A 379 -5.77 -16.89 15.63
N HIS A 380 -5.93 -15.78 16.35
CA HIS A 380 -5.24 -15.55 17.61
C HIS A 380 -5.72 -16.55 18.66
N VAL A 381 -4.79 -17.09 19.45
CA VAL A 381 -5.08 -17.85 20.66
C VAL A 381 -4.08 -17.49 21.76
N SER A 382 -4.55 -17.39 23.00
CA SER A 382 -3.69 -17.12 24.15
C SER A 382 -2.84 -18.32 24.56
N ASP A 383 -3.31 -19.54 24.28
CA ASP A 383 -2.65 -20.81 24.58
C ASP A 383 -2.80 -21.77 23.39
N ILE A 384 -1.71 -21.92 22.63
CA ILE A 384 -1.71 -22.74 21.41
C ILE A 384 -1.76 -24.24 21.70
N ASP A 385 -1.16 -24.71 22.78
CA ASP A 385 -1.17 -26.13 23.14
C ASP A 385 -2.59 -26.58 23.48
N ALA A 386 -3.29 -25.78 24.30
CA ALA A 386 -4.69 -26.00 24.63
C ALA A 386 -5.58 -25.92 23.38
N ALA A 387 -5.37 -24.94 22.51
CA ALA A 387 -6.14 -24.79 21.27
C ALA A 387 -5.93 -25.97 20.31
N VAL A 388 -4.69 -26.42 20.12
CA VAL A 388 -4.35 -27.60 19.31
C VAL A 388 -5.00 -28.87 19.87
N ALA A 389 -5.06 -29.03 21.19
CA ALA A 389 -5.78 -30.13 21.81
C ALA A 389 -7.29 -30.08 21.51
N ARG A 390 -7.91 -28.89 21.56
CA ARG A 390 -9.33 -28.69 21.19
C ARG A 390 -9.59 -29.01 19.72
N VAL A 391 -8.71 -28.60 18.80
CA VAL A 391 -8.81 -28.95 17.36
C VAL A 391 -8.91 -30.46 17.18
N ARG A 392 -8.01 -31.22 17.81
CA ARG A 392 -7.99 -32.69 17.71
C ARG A 392 -9.22 -33.32 18.35
N ALA A 393 -9.65 -32.81 19.51
CA ALA A 393 -10.84 -33.30 20.20
C ALA A 393 -12.13 -33.06 19.39
N ALA A 394 -12.19 -31.97 18.63
CA ALA A 394 -13.31 -31.63 17.75
C ALA A 394 -13.29 -32.37 16.40
N GLY A 395 -12.34 -33.29 16.18
CA GLY A 395 -12.24 -34.10 14.96
C GLY A 395 -11.40 -33.49 13.83
N GLY A 396 -10.76 -32.35 14.09
CA GLY A 396 -9.81 -31.72 13.17
C GLY A 396 -8.39 -32.31 13.27
N SER A 397 -7.49 -31.79 12.45
CA SER A 397 -6.07 -32.15 12.44
C SER A 397 -5.18 -30.93 12.64
N SER A 398 -3.98 -31.13 13.18
CA SER A 398 -3.02 -30.05 13.42
C SER A 398 -1.58 -30.53 13.40
N THR A 399 -0.68 -29.69 12.88
CA THR A 399 0.76 -29.85 13.10
C THR A 399 1.09 -29.63 14.58
N PRO A 400 2.23 -30.14 15.08
CA PRO A 400 2.75 -29.69 16.36
C PRO A 400 2.92 -28.16 16.37
N PRO A 401 2.75 -27.48 17.53
CA PRO A 401 3.11 -26.08 17.66
C PRO A 401 4.59 -25.85 17.37
N GLU A 402 4.87 -24.89 16.50
CA GLU A 402 6.23 -24.53 16.08
C GLU A 402 6.54 -23.09 16.47
N THR A 403 7.72 -22.87 17.05
CA THR A 403 8.19 -21.53 17.40
C THR A 403 8.68 -20.80 16.16
N GLN A 404 8.06 -19.67 15.86
CA GLN A 404 8.45 -18.73 14.82
C GLN A 404 9.01 -17.45 15.44
N PRO A 405 9.75 -16.62 14.69
CA PRO A 405 10.27 -15.34 15.20
C PRO A 405 9.20 -14.34 15.67
N TYR A 406 7.93 -14.58 15.35
CA TYR A 406 6.79 -13.69 15.61
C TYR A 406 5.71 -14.31 16.50
N GLY A 407 5.93 -15.52 17.02
CA GLY A 407 4.95 -16.23 17.85
C GLY A 407 5.08 -17.75 17.71
N ILE A 408 4.17 -18.48 18.35
CA ILE A 408 4.05 -19.93 18.17
C ILE A 408 2.88 -20.17 17.21
N THR A 409 3.06 -21.03 16.23
CA THR A 409 2.05 -21.30 15.19
C THR A 409 1.79 -22.78 15.00
N ALA A 410 0.57 -23.15 14.59
CA ALA A 410 0.21 -24.50 14.19
C ALA A 410 -0.74 -24.48 12.99
N ASN A 411 -0.47 -25.31 11.99
CA ASN A 411 -1.34 -25.46 10.82
C ASN A 411 -2.45 -26.42 11.17
N CYS A 412 -3.69 -26.06 10.88
CA CYS A 412 -4.86 -26.81 11.28
C CYS A 412 -5.82 -27.02 10.11
N THR A 413 -6.59 -28.10 10.20
CA THR A 413 -7.74 -28.38 9.35
C THR A 413 -8.91 -28.76 10.25
N ASP A 414 -10.11 -28.24 9.97
CA ASP A 414 -11.33 -28.66 10.68
C ASP A 414 -11.78 -30.08 10.29
N ASP A 415 -12.93 -30.52 10.80
CA ASP A 415 -13.50 -31.84 10.56
C ASP A 415 -14.15 -32.00 9.17
N GLN A 416 -14.12 -30.97 8.33
CA GLN A 416 -14.67 -30.96 6.97
C GLN A 416 -13.67 -30.50 5.89
N GLY A 417 -12.43 -30.15 6.25
CA GLY A 417 -11.35 -29.84 5.31
C GLY A 417 -10.94 -28.37 5.26
N THR A 418 -11.54 -27.49 6.08
CA THR A 418 -11.21 -26.07 6.13
C THR A 418 -9.87 -25.82 6.78
N ARG A 419 -8.97 -25.18 6.02
CA ARG A 419 -7.61 -24.84 6.46
C ARG A 419 -7.60 -23.53 7.25
N PHE A 420 -6.84 -23.51 8.34
CA PHE A 420 -6.55 -22.30 9.13
C PHE A 420 -5.24 -22.47 9.91
N TYR A 421 -4.71 -21.38 10.45
CA TYR A 421 -3.59 -21.37 11.37
C TYR A 421 -4.07 -20.97 12.77
N LEU A 422 -3.46 -21.54 13.80
CA LEU A 422 -3.51 -20.99 15.16
C LEU A 422 -2.22 -20.23 15.43
N GLY A 423 -2.33 -19.04 16.02
CA GLY A 423 -1.19 -18.19 16.34
C GLY A 423 -1.25 -17.67 17.76
N GLN A 424 -0.29 -18.08 18.59
CA GLN A 424 -0.01 -17.46 19.88
C GLN A 424 1.07 -16.39 19.67
N LEU A 425 0.60 -15.15 19.52
CA LEU A 425 1.44 -13.98 19.31
C LEU A 425 1.92 -13.43 20.65
N PRO A 426 3.12 -12.81 20.70
CA PRO A 426 3.75 -12.32 21.93
C PRO A 426 3.01 -11.17 22.60
#